data_AF-A0A382WA73-F1
#
_entry.id   AF-A0A382WA73-F1
#
_cell.length_a   1.000
_cell.length_b   1.000
_cell.length_c   1.000
_cell.angle_alpha   90.00
_cell.angle_beta   90.00
_cell.angle_gamma   90.00
#
_symmetry.space_group_name_H-M   'P 1'
#
loop_
_entity.id
_entity.type
_entity.pdbx_description
1 polymer ?
#
loop_
_entity_poly.entity_id
_entity_poly.type
_entity_poly.pdbx_seq_one_letter_code
_entity_poly.pdbx_strand_id
1 'polypeptide(L)' 'MKKATIEILEEGELIFGSPTTGKYFVRRFENDVEMGGGFFKTKKEAQQHIKEYKSKK' A
#
# COMPACT_ATOMS: atom_id res chain seq x y z
N MET A 1 9.07 -3.15 14.68
CA MET A 1 8.08 -4.09 14.10
C MET A 1 7.64 -3.56 12.74
N LYS A 2 7.85 -4.31 11.65
CA LYS A 2 7.44 -3.90 10.30
C LYS A 2 6.01 -4.37 10.04
N LYS A 3 5.10 -3.44 9.78
CA LYS A 3 3.69 -3.70 9.46
C LYS A 3 3.38 -3.11 8.09
N ALA A 4 2.51 -3.77 7.35
CA ALA A 4 1.98 -3.21 6.11
C ALA A 4 0.53 -3.67 5.93
N THR A 5 -0.34 -2.76 5.54
CA THR A 5 -1.78 -2.97 5.37
C THR A 5 -2.18 -2.72 3.93
N ILE A 6 -3.15 -3.49 3.43
CA ILE A 6 -3.76 -3.27 2.12
C ILE A 6 -5.12 -2.64 2.36
N GLU A 7 -5.33 -1.46 1.80
CA GLU A 7 -6.63 -0.81 1.66
C GLU A 7 -7.09 -0.95 0.20
N ILE A 8 -8.36 -1.26 0.01
CA ILE A 8 -8.98 -1.34 -1.32
C ILE A 8 -9.71 -0.02 -1.53
N LEU A 9 -9.26 0.75 -2.51
CA LEU A 9 -9.88 2.01 -2.91
C LEU A 9 -11.06 1.71 -3.83
N GLU A 10 -12.18 2.40 -3.62
CA GLU A 10 -13.34 2.29 -4.51
C GLU A 10 -13.06 2.98 -5.87
N GLU A 11 -13.78 2.56 -6.91
CA GLU A 11 -13.63 3.14 -8.25
C GLU A 11 -14.03 4.61 -8.26
N GLY A 12 -13.05 5.49 -8.31
CA GLY A 12 -13.24 6.95 -8.29
C GLY A 12 -12.72 7.62 -7.02
N GLU A 13 -12.13 6.89 -6.08
CA GLU A 13 -11.50 7.50 -4.91
C GLU A 13 -10.28 8.34 -5.31
N LEU A 14 -10.30 9.62 -4.95
CA LEU A 14 -9.23 10.57 -5.20
C LEU A 14 -8.38 10.68 -3.94
N ILE A 15 -7.22 10.01 -3.94
CA ILE A 15 -6.24 10.19 -2.86
C ILE A 15 -5.34 11.38 -3.23
N PHE A 16 -5.27 12.39 -2.34
CA PHE A 16 -4.59 13.67 -2.59
C PHE A 16 -5.07 14.41 -3.86
N GLY A 17 -6.35 14.29 -4.22
CA GLY A 17 -6.94 14.99 -5.37
C GLY A 17 -6.48 14.49 -6.74
N SER A 18 -5.74 13.37 -6.79
CA SER A 18 -5.33 12.71 -8.03
C SER A 18 -6.04 11.37 -8.17
N PRO A 19 -6.47 10.98 -9.39
CA PRO A 19 -7.00 9.64 -9.63
C PRO A 19 -5.89 8.64 -9.33
N THR A 20 -6.14 7.76 -8.36
CA THR A 20 -5.19 6.72 -8.03
C THR A 20 -5.18 5.70 -9.15
N THR A 21 -4.01 5.49 -9.74
CA THR A 21 -3.81 4.56 -10.87
C THR A 21 -4.18 3.11 -10.52
N GLY A 22 -4.42 2.75 -9.25
CA GLY A 22 -4.72 1.39 -8.82
C GLY A 22 -5.70 1.31 -7.65
N LYS A 23 -6.45 0.21 -7.59
CA LYS A 23 -7.49 -0.09 -6.57
C LYS A 23 -6.92 -0.55 -5.24
N TYR A 24 -5.61 -0.82 -5.14
CA TYR A 24 -5.00 -1.35 -3.92
C TYR A 24 -3.95 -0.38 -3.41
N PHE A 25 -4.20 0.22 -2.25
CA PHE A 25 -3.25 1.06 -1.56
C PHE A 25 -2.57 0.28 -0.45
N VAL A 26 -1.23 0.21 -0.49
CA VAL A 26 -0.45 -0.45 0.57
C VAL A 26 0.18 0.61 1.43
N ARG A 27 -0.19 0.69 2.72
CA ARG A 27 0.48 1.51 3.72
C ARG A 27 1.56 0.70 4.45
N ARG A 28 2.72 1.30 4.68
CA ARG A 28 3.84 0.69 5.40
C ARG A 28 4.08 1.42 6.70
N PHE A 29 4.25 0.66 7.77
CA PHE A 29 4.49 1.16 9.10
C PHE A 29 5.72 0.48 9.70
N GLU A 30 6.58 1.26 10.33
CA GLU A 30 7.75 0.77 11.04
C GLU A 30 7.76 1.36 12.45
N ASN A 31 7.67 0.50 13.47
CA ASN A 31 7.60 0.93 14.87
C ASN A 31 6.47 1.96 15.12
N ASP A 32 5.31 1.71 14.52
CA ASP A 32 4.11 2.56 14.60
C ASP A 32 4.27 3.96 13.97
N VAL A 33 5.35 4.17 13.20
CA VAL A 33 5.54 5.34 12.33
C VAL A 33 5.13 4.98 10.91
N GLU A 34 4.29 5.82 10.28
CA GLU A 34 3.95 5.67 8.87
C GLU A 34 5.17 6.00 8.00
N MET A 35 5.68 4.99 7.28
CA MET A 35 6.84 5.11 6.38
C MET A 35 6.40 5.37 4.93
N GLY A 36 5.11 5.67 4.72
CA GLY A 36 4.48 5.89 3.43
C GLY A 36 3.93 4.62 2.78
N GLY A 37 3.40 4.77 1.57
CA GLY A 37 2.69 3.70 0.86
C GLY A 37 2.84 3.74 -0.65
N GLY A 38 2.25 2.76 -1.31
CA GLY A 38 2.25 2.63 -2.77
C GLY A 38 0.87 2.24 -3.29
N PHE A 39 0.51 2.77 -4.47
CA PHE A 39 -0.70 2.40 -5.19
C PHE A 39 -0.40 1.29 -6.19
N PHE A 40 -1.22 0.25 -6.17
CA PHE A 40 -1.09 -0.93 -7.00
C PHE A 40 -2.39 -1.22 -7.72
N LYS A 41 -2.27 -1.63 -8.99
CA LYS A 41 -3.43 -1.99 -9.81
C LYS A 41 -4.03 -3.33 -9.39
N THR A 42 -3.17 -4.26 -8.98
CA THR A 42 -3.56 -5.64 -8.67
C THR A 42 -3.23 -6.03 -7.24
N LYS A 43 -4.06 -6.93 -6.67
CA LYS A 43 -3.82 -7.52 -5.35
C LYS A 43 -2.47 -8.24 -5.28
N LYS A 44 -2.05 -8.87 -6.40
CA LYS A 44 -0.79 -9.63 -6.47
C LYS A 44 0.42 -8.71 -6.27
N GLU A 45 0.45 -7.56 -6.95
CA GLU A 45 1.51 -6.56 -6.76
C GLU A 45 1.53 -6.02 -5.32
N ALA A 46 0.34 -5.69 -4.77
CA ALA A 46 0.22 -5.24 -3.39
C ALA A 46 0.76 -6.27 -2.38
N GLN A 47 0.40 -7.55 -2.55
CA GLN A 47 0.89 -8.65 -1.72
C GLN A 47 2.40 -8.88 -1.87
N GLN A 48 2.92 -8.79 -3.09
CA GLN A 48 4.34 -8.90 -3.36
C GLN A 48 5.11 -7.78 -2.66
N HIS A 49 4.62 -6.54 -2.75
CA HIS A 49 5.24 -5.39 -2.07
C HIS A 49 5.29 -5.57 -0.55
N ILE A 50 4.20 -6.07 0.05
CA ILE A 50 4.17 -6.37 1.49
C ILE A 50 5.18 -7.46 1.85
N LYS A 51 5.28 -8.51 1.03
CA LYS A 51 6.21 -9.61 1.27
C LYS A 51 7.65 -9.11 1.17
N GLU A 52 7.97 -8.29 0.18
CA GLU A 52 9.28 -7.64 0.04
C GLU A 52 9.58 -6.71 1.21
N TYR A 53 8.61 -5.91 1.64
CA TYR A 53 8.79 -5.01 2.79
C TYR A 53 9.03 -5.76 4.10
N LYS A 54 8.31 -6.86 4.34
CA LYS A 54 8.52 -7.73 5.51
C LYS A 54 9.83 -8.53 5.40
N SER A 55 10.23 -8.91 4.20
CA SER A 55 11.43 -9.72 3.95
C SER A 55 12.72 -8.90 3.90
N LYS A 56 12.65 -7.59 3.61
CA LYS A 56 13.79 -6.69 3.81
C LYS A 56 14.10 -6.69 5.31
N LYS A 57 15.24 -7.28 5.67
CA LYS A 57 15.75 -7.32 7.04
C LYS A 57 16.31 -5.95 7.39
#